data_AF-A0A2V8WD72-F1
#
_entry.id   AF-A0A2V8WD72-F1
#
_cell.length_a   1.000
_cell.length_b   1.000
_cell.length_c   1.000
_cell.angle_alpha   90.00
_cell.angle_beta   90.00
_cell.angle_gamma   90.00
#
_symmetry.space_group_name_H-M   'P 1'
#
loop_
_entity.id
_entity.type
_entity.pdbx_description
1 polymer ?
#
loop_
_entity_poly.entity_id
_entity_poly.type
_entity_poly.pdbx_seq_one_letter_code
_entity_poly.pdbx_strand_id
1 'polypeptide(L)'
;MKELLADWKLLLVMGGAAIAALAMIAYAFFRPAVDPEEAERKRRLHLNQIGRIAEGQIVDLVERPPESKEVRKGLFGSSARPLKDVRPRYFVSYSYLISGVTYHTAQDITGLESQVRLERLVAGQPASIKYDAANPSDSILVADDWSGLR
;
A
#
# COMPACT_ATOMS: atom_id res chain seq x y z
N MET A 1 -1.43 -24.14 -55.33
CA MET A 1 -0.21 -23.75 -54.55
C MET A 1 -0.43 -22.55 -53.63
N LYS A 2 -1.19 -21.50 -54.01
CA LYS A 2 -1.43 -20.33 -53.13
C LYS A 2 -2.31 -20.62 -51.91
N GLU A 3 -3.34 -21.46 -52.07
CA GLU A 3 -4.25 -21.91 -50.98
C GLU A 3 -3.52 -22.64 -49.84
N LEU A 4 -2.69 -23.64 -50.16
CA LEU A 4 -1.87 -24.39 -49.19
C LEU A 4 -0.89 -23.51 -48.39
N LEU A 5 -0.38 -22.44 -49.01
CA LEU A 5 0.53 -21.47 -48.39
C LEU A 5 -0.23 -20.49 -47.47
N ALA A 6 -1.50 -20.21 -47.77
CA ALA A 6 -2.37 -19.40 -46.93
C ALA A 6 -2.81 -20.16 -45.68
N ASP A 7 -3.15 -21.44 -45.81
CA ASP A 7 -3.49 -22.33 -44.69
C ASP A 7 -2.32 -22.51 -43.71
N TRP A 8 -1.09 -22.71 -44.23
CA TRP A 8 0.09 -22.83 -43.38
C TRP A 8 0.38 -21.53 -42.60
N LYS A 9 0.22 -20.37 -43.25
CA LYS A 9 0.34 -19.07 -42.57
C LYS A 9 -0.73 -18.89 -41.50
N LEU A 10 -1.97 -19.29 -41.76
CA LEU A 10 -3.07 -19.20 -40.80
C LEU A 10 -2.82 -20.10 -39.59
N LEU A 11 -2.35 -21.33 -39.81
CA LEU A 11 -1.98 -22.27 -38.75
C LEU A 11 -0.82 -21.73 -37.89
N LEU A 12 0.19 -21.11 -38.49
CA LEU A 12 1.29 -20.48 -37.75
C LEU A 12 0.81 -19.29 -36.90
N VAL A 13 -0.08 -18.45 -37.44
CA VAL A 13 -0.64 -17.31 -36.71
C VAL A 13 -1.50 -17.79 -35.52
N MET A 14 -2.35 -18.79 -35.73
CA MET A 14 -3.18 -19.37 -34.68
C MET A 14 -2.36 -20.07 -33.59
N GLY A 15 -1.33 -20.82 -33.98
CA GLY A 15 -0.39 -21.44 -33.05
C GLY A 15 0.37 -20.41 -32.23
N GLY A 16 0.86 -19.34 -32.87
CA GLY A 16 1.53 -18.23 -32.20
C GLY A 16 0.63 -17.50 -31.20
N ALA A 17 -0.62 -17.24 -31.58
CA ALA A 17 -1.60 -16.61 -30.69
C ALA A 17 -1.93 -17.48 -29.47
N ALA A 18 -2.08 -18.80 -29.65
CA ALA A 18 -2.32 -19.73 -28.55
C ALA A 18 -1.15 -19.77 -27.57
N ILE A 19 0.09 -19.79 -28.05
CA ILE A 19 1.29 -19.75 -27.20
C ILE A 19 1.37 -18.42 -26.44
N ALA A 20 1.10 -17.29 -27.09
CA ALA A 20 1.11 -15.99 -26.44
C ALA A 20 0.03 -15.88 -25.34
N ALA A 21 -1.17 -16.41 -25.59
CA ALA A 21 -2.24 -16.47 -24.60
C ALA A 21 -1.85 -17.34 -23.38
N LEU A 22 -1.28 -18.53 -23.62
CA LEU A 22 -0.79 -19.41 -22.57
C LEU A 22 0.34 -18.75 -21.76
N ALA A 23 1.27 -18.06 -22.43
CA ALA A 23 2.34 -17.33 -21.77
C ALA A 23 1.80 -16.17 -20.91
N MET A 24 0.77 -15.44 -21.38
CA MET A 24 0.12 -14.39 -20.58
C MET A 24 -0.60 -14.95 -19.36
N ILE A 25 -1.30 -16.07 -19.50
CA ILE A 25 -1.97 -16.74 -18.39
C ILE A 25 -0.93 -17.21 -17.37
N ALA A 26 0.11 -17.93 -17.82
CA ALA A 26 1.19 -18.36 -16.95
C ALA A 26 1.83 -17.17 -16.23
N TYR A 27 2.16 -16.10 -16.96
CA TYR A 27 2.71 -14.89 -16.36
C TYR A 27 1.78 -14.31 -15.30
N ALA A 28 0.47 -14.21 -15.56
CA ALA A 28 -0.51 -13.73 -14.59
C ALA A 28 -0.55 -14.56 -13.29
N PHE A 29 -0.42 -15.88 -13.40
CA PHE A 29 -0.37 -16.79 -12.24
C PHE A 29 0.97 -16.77 -11.49
N PHE A 30 2.07 -16.48 -12.18
CA PHE A 30 3.41 -16.43 -11.60
C PHE A 30 3.89 -15.00 -11.25
N ARG A 31 3.04 -13.98 -11.38
CA ARG A 31 3.44 -12.62 -10.96
C ARG A 31 3.72 -12.61 -9.46
N PRO A 32 4.89 -12.12 -9.02
CA PRO A 32 5.18 -11.99 -7.60
C PRO A 32 4.18 -11.02 -6.97
N ALA A 33 3.67 -11.38 -5.79
CA ALA A 33 2.89 -10.46 -4.98
C ALA A 33 3.78 -9.28 -4.59
N VAL A 34 3.32 -8.05 -4.84
CA VAL A 34 4.00 -6.85 -4.33
C VAL A 34 3.90 -6.88 -2.82
N ASP A 35 5.02 -6.66 -2.13
CA ASP A 35 5.05 -6.58 -0.68
C ASP A 35 4.16 -5.40 -0.23
N PRO A 36 3.11 -5.65 0.59
CA PRO A 36 2.23 -4.59 1.06
C PRO A 36 2.97 -3.45 1.78
N GLU A 37 4.07 -3.74 2.47
CA GLU A 37 4.85 -2.71 3.17
C GLU A 37 5.60 -1.80 2.20
N GLU A 38 6.15 -2.36 1.11
CA GLU A 38 6.77 -1.56 0.06
C GLU A 38 5.76 -0.70 -0.70
N ALA A 39 4.56 -1.25 -0.94
CA ALA A 39 3.47 -0.51 -1.58
C ALA A 39 3.04 0.69 -0.72
N GLU A 40 2.85 0.48 0.59
CA GLU A 40 2.49 1.56 1.50
C GLU A 40 3.61 2.60 1.62
N ARG A 41 4.88 2.18 1.72
CA ARG A 41 6.02 3.09 1.73
C ARG A 41 6.05 4.00 0.48
N LYS A 42 5.79 3.44 -0.71
CA LYS A 42 5.70 4.21 -1.96
C LYS A 42 4.55 5.21 -1.93
N ARG A 43 3.38 4.82 -1.41
CA ARG A 43 2.23 5.72 -1.24
C ARG A 43 2.60 6.89 -0.33
N ARG A 44 3.18 6.63 0.85
CA ARG A 44 3.59 7.68 1.80
C ARG A 44 4.59 8.65 1.19
N LEU A 45 5.60 8.13 0.47
CA LEU A 45 6.59 8.97 -0.22
C LEU A 45 5.94 9.86 -1.29
N HIS A 46 5.04 9.29 -2.10
CA HIS A 46 4.32 10.04 -3.11
C HIS A 46 3.49 11.16 -2.47
N LEU A 47 2.69 10.84 -1.45
CA LEU A 47 1.86 11.82 -0.77
C LEU A 47 2.69 12.88 -0.04
N ASN A 48 3.86 12.52 0.50
CA ASN A 48 4.77 13.48 1.12
C ASN A 48 5.27 14.54 0.11
N GLN A 49 5.44 14.16 -1.16
CA GLN A 49 5.90 15.03 -2.24
C GLN A 49 4.80 15.95 -2.79
N ILE A 50 3.58 15.44 -2.95
CA ILE A 50 2.47 16.21 -3.57
C ILE A 50 1.53 16.88 -2.56
N GLY A 51 1.57 16.42 -1.31
CA GLY A 51 0.55 16.72 -0.31
C GLY A 51 0.57 18.16 0.17
N ARG A 52 -0.63 18.71 0.41
CA ARG A 52 -0.82 19.98 1.14
C ARG A 52 -0.90 19.71 2.63
N ILE A 53 -0.59 20.72 3.44
CA ILE A 53 -0.64 20.62 4.89
C ILE A 53 -1.95 21.23 5.41
N ALA A 54 -2.64 20.50 6.27
CA ALA A 54 -3.75 20.99 7.08
C ALA A 54 -3.41 20.84 8.57
N GLU A 55 -4.04 21.67 9.39
CA GLU A 55 -4.02 21.48 10.84
C GLU A 55 -5.06 20.43 11.24
N GLY A 56 -4.70 19.64 12.23
CA GLY A 56 -5.57 18.63 12.82
C GLY A 56 -5.11 18.27 14.21
N GLN A 57 -5.65 17.17 14.71
CA GLN A 57 -5.35 16.70 16.06
C GLN A 57 -5.32 15.18 16.12
N ILE A 58 -4.52 14.67 17.05
CA ILE A 58 -4.50 13.26 17.39
C ILE A 58 -5.80 12.90 18.10
N VAL A 59 -6.39 11.78 17.72
CA VAL A 59 -7.61 11.26 18.31
C VAL A 59 -7.28 10.13 19.27
N ASP A 60 -6.47 9.17 18.85
CA ASP A 60 -6.14 7.99 19.64
C ASP A 60 -4.85 7.31 19.15
N LEU A 61 -4.20 6.54 20.03
CA LEU A 61 -3.09 5.66 19.70
C LEU A 61 -3.45 4.25 20.17
N VAL A 62 -3.57 3.33 19.21
CA VAL A 62 -3.92 1.93 19.47
C VAL A 62 -2.72 1.04 19.17
N GLU A 63 -2.25 0.34 20.20
CA GLU A 63 -1.33 -0.79 20.02
C GLU A 63 -2.14 -2.06 19.77
N ARG A 64 -1.80 -2.78 18.70
CA ARG A 64 -2.41 -4.07 18.34
C ARG A 64 -1.35 -5.17 18.39
N PRO A 65 -1.69 -6.36 18.92
CA PRO A 65 -0.80 -7.51 18.85
C PRO A 65 -0.44 -7.86 17.41
N PRO A 66 0.73 -8.48 17.18
CA PRO A 66 1.17 -8.90 15.85
C PRO A 66 0.12 -9.78 15.18
N GLU A 67 -0.38 -9.34 14.03
CA GLU A 67 -1.26 -10.15 13.20
C GLU A 67 -0.42 -11.23 12.50
N SER A 68 -0.82 -12.50 12.64
CA SER A 68 -0.21 -13.57 11.87
C SER A 68 -0.63 -13.41 10.41
N LYS A 69 0.28 -12.97 9.53
CA LYS A 69 0.04 -12.92 8.08
C LYS A 69 -0.41 -14.31 7.59
N GLU A 70 -1.69 -14.47 7.28
CA GLU A 70 -2.18 -15.69 6.65
C GLU A 70 -1.60 -15.77 5.24
N VAL A 71 -0.82 -16.82 5.01
CA VAL A 71 -0.19 -17.03 3.71
C VAL A 71 -1.26 -17.50 2.74
N ARG A 72 -1.61 -16.65 1.77
CA ARG A 72 -2.42 -17.08 0.62
C ARG A 72 -1.61 -18.11 -0.17
N LYS A 73 -1.87 -19.40 0.04
CA LYS A 73 -1.32 -20.49 -0.79
C LYS A 73 -1.84 -20.32 -2.21
N GLY A 74 -0.96 -19.93 -3.13
CA GLY A 74 -1.24 -20.06 -4.56
C GLY A 74 -1.31 -21.55 -4.95
N LEU A 75 -2.08 -21.88 -5.99
CA LEU A 75 -2.27 -23.26 -6.47
C LEU A 75 -0.94 -23.99 -6.80
N PHE A 76 0.12 -23.26 -7.16
CA PHE A 76 1.42 -23.82 -7.57
C PHE A 76 2.63 -23.13 -6.89
N GLY A 77 2.40 -22.35 -5.83
CA GLY A 77 3.45 -21.54 -5.21
C GLY A 77 3.93 -22.11 -3.89
N SER A 78 5.22 -22.46 -3.82
CA SER A 78 5.94 -22.52 -2.53
C SER A 78 5.98 -21.10 -1.97
N SER A 79 4.94 -20.70 -1.26
CA SER A 79 4.97 -19.46 -0.49
C SER A 79 6.02 -19.63 0.61
N ALA A 80 7.14 -18.92 0.50
CA ALA A 80 8.03 -18.74 1.64
C ALA A 80 7.16 -18.26 2.79
N ARG A 81 7.12 -19.02 3.90
CA ARG A 81 6.40 -18.60 5.10
C ARG A 81 7.06 -17.28 5.51
N PRO A 82 6.38 -16.12 5.44
CA PRO A 82 6.95 -14.90 5.95
C PRO A 82 7.24 -15.16 7.43
N LEU A 83 8.43 -14.75 7.87
CA LEU A 83 8.82 -14.83 9.26
C LEU A 83 7.69 -14.20 10.09
N LYS A 84 7.21 -14.93 11.10
CA LYS A 84 6.11 -14.46 11.95
C LYS A 84 6.55 -13.11 12.53
N ASP A 85 5.96 -12.03 12.06
CA ASP A 85 6.29 -10.71 12.56
C ASP A 85 5.75 -10.64 13.98
N VAL A 86 6.64 -10.60 14.97
CA VAL A 86 6.29 -10.61 16.40
C VAL A 86 6.12 -9.18 16.92
N ARG A 87 6.37 -8.17 16.08
CA ARG A 87 6.34 -6.78 16.49
C ARG A 87 4.91 -6.30 16.72
N PRO A 88 4.64 -5.57 17.82
CA PRO A 88 3.37 -4.90 17.98
C PRO A 88 3.17 -3.89 16.84
N ARG A 89 1.92 -3.71 16.42
CA ARG A 89 1.55 -2.71 15.42
C ARG A 89 0.97 -1.48 16.10
N TYR A 90 1.42 -0.31 15.70
CA TYR A 90 0.96 0.96 16.24
C TYR A 90 0.08 1.67 15.21
N PHE A 91 -1.15 1.98 15.60
CA PHE A 91 -2.09 2.73 14.78
C PHE A 91 -2.40 4.06 15.44
N VAL A 92 -2.17 5.17 14.73
CA VAL A 92 -2.55 6.50 15.20
C VAL A 92 -3.79 6.96 14.46
N SER A 93 -4.84 7.25 15.21
CA SER A 93 -6.05 7.89 14.72
C SER A 93 -5.90 9.40 14.84
N TYR A 94 -6.27 10.14 13.79
CA TYR A 94 -6.23 11.59 13.77
C TYR A 94 -7.40 12.17 12.99
N SER A 95 -7.69 13.44 13.26
CA SER A 95 -8.74 14.18 12.58
C SER A 95 -8.20 15.50 12.03
N TYR A 96 -8.70 15.91 10.86
CA TYR A 96 -8.30 17.15 10.20
C TYR A 96 -9.49 17.77 9.45
N LEU A 97 -9.46 19.08 9.27
CA LEU A 97 -10.55 19.86 8.66
C LEU A 97 -10.08 20.46 7.33
N ILE A 98 -10.80 20.17 6.25
CA ILE A 98 -10.57 20.77 4.93
C ILE A 98 -11.91 21.20 4.36
N SER A 99 -12.00 22.46 3.93
CA SER A 99 -13.20 23.01 3.28
C SER A 99 -14.50 22.79 4.07
N GLY A 100 -14.42 22.83 5.41
CA GLY A 100 -15.57 22.61 6.30
C GLY A 100 -15.93 21.14 6.56
N VAL A 101 -15.19 20.18 6.00
CA VAL A 101 -15.39 18.74 6.20
C VAL A 101 -14.31 18.19 7.12
N THR A 102 -14.74 17.55 8.21
CA THR A 102 -13.84 16.86 9.14
C THR A 102 -13.64 15.43 8.68
N TYR A 103 -12.39 15.06 8.45
CA TYR A 103 -11.98 13.71 8.14
C TYR A 103 -11.42 13.04 9.39
N HIS A 104 -11.69 11.75 9.52
CA HIS A 104 -11.12 10.89 10.55
C HIS A 104 -10.46 9.71 9.85
N THR A 105 -9.23 9.41 10.23
CA THR A 105 -8.47 8.32 9.64
C THR A 105 -7.52 7.72 10.67
N ALA A 106 -7.11 6.48 10.42
CA ALA A 106 -6.11 5.78 11.21
C ALA A 106 -4.95 5.38 10.31
N GLN A 107 -3.73 5.70 10.74
CA GLN A 107 -2.50 5.35 10.03
C GLN A 107 -1.70 4.32 10.83
N ASP A 108 -1.25 3.26 10.14
CA ASP A 108 -0.23 2.34 10.66
C ASP A 108 1.14 3.05 10.64
N ILE A 109 1.74 3.21 11.81
CA ILE A 109 3.06 3.82 12.01
C ILE A 109 4.12 2.80 12.45
N THR A 110 3.83 1.51 12.30
CA THR A 110 4.80 0.44 12.54
C THR A 110 6.02 0.63 11.64
N GLY A 111 7.23 0.59 12.21
CA GLY A 111 8.48 0.88 11.52
C GLY A 111 8.82 2.37 11.36
N LEU A 112 7.94 3.29 11.80
CA LEU A 112 8.17 4.74 11.81
C LEU A 112 8.43 5.30 13.22
N GLU A 113 8.78 4.44 14.18
CA GLU A 113 8.96 4.82 15.59
C GLU A 113 10.12 5.79 15.78
N SER A 114 11.09 5.83 14.87
CA SER A 114 12.16 6.83 14.90
C SER A 114 11.67 8.26 14.62
N GLN A 115 10.57 8.41 13.88
CA GLN A 115 9.96 9.70 13.52
C GLN A 115 8.88 10.14 14.51
N VAL A 116 8.54 9.28 15.48
CA VAL A 116 7.41 9.44 16.39
C VAL A 116 7.82 9.13 17.82
N ARG A 117 7.63 10.10 18.73
CA ARG A 117 7.73 9.82 20.16
C ARG A 117 6.40 9.29 20.67
N LEU A 118 6.22 7.97 20.61
CA LEU A 118 4.96 7.29 20.95
C LEU A 118 4.45 7.68 22.35
N GLU A 119 5.34 7.92 23.30
CA GLU A 119 5.00 8.28 24.68
C GLU A 119 4.42 9.69 24.81
N ARG A 120 4.56 10.52 23.76
CA ARG A 120 4.07 11.90 23.72
C ARG A 120 2.78 12.05 22.93
N LEU A 121 2.32 10.99 22.26
CA LEU A 121 1.06 11.01 21.53
C LEU A 121 -0.10 10.97 22.51
N VAL A 122 -0.80 12.10 22.62
CA VAL A 122 -1.97 12.25 23.48
C VAL A 122 -3.14 12.73 22.63
N ALA A 123 -4.34 12.20 22.91
CA ALA A 123 -5.56 12.68 22.29
C ALA A 123 -5.74 14.19 22.48
N GLY A 124 -6.14 14.89 21.42
CA GLY A 124 -6.26 16.34 21.37
C GLY A 124 -4.96 17.10 21.09
N GLN A 125 -3.81 16.41 20.99
CA GLN A 125 -2.56 17.08 20.62
C GLN A 125 -2.67 17.62 19.19
N PRO A 126 -2.32 18.90 18.95
CA PRO A 126 -2.31 19.46 17.61
C PRO A 126 -1.23 18.79 16.76
N ALA A 127 -1.56 18.51 15.50
CA ALA A 127 -0.65 17.92 14.54
C ALA A 127 -0.83 18.54 13.16
N SER A 128 0.22 18.48 12.35
CA SER A 128 0.16 18.80 10.93
C SER A 128 -0.15 17.54 10.14
N ILE A 129 -1.16 17.57 9.29
CA ILE A 129 -1.56 16.45 8.45
C ILE A 129 -1.24 16.80 7.01
N LYS A 130 -0.55 15.92 6.30
CA LYS A 130 -0.41 16.01 4.85
C LYS A 130 -1.55 15.26 4.17
N TYR A 131 -2.13 15.85 3.14
CA TYR A 131 -3.21 15.26 2.37
C TYR A 131 -3.08 15.57 0.88
N ASP A 132 -3.62 14.71 0.02
CA ASP A 132 -3.75 15.00 -1.41
C ASP A 132 -4.93 15.95 -1.66
N ALA A 133 -4.68 17.09 -2.30
CA ALA A 133 -5.73 18.05 -2.61
C ALA A 133 -6.73 17.54 -3.65
N ALA A 134 -6.33 16.61 -4.53
CA ALA A 134 -7.22 15.95 -5.48
C ALA A 134 -8.08 14.86 -4.81
N ASN A 135 -7.56 14.25 -3.74
CA ASN A 135 -8.26 13.27 -2.94
C ASN A 135 -8.05 13.51 -1.43
N PRO A 136 -8.85 14.39 -0.79
CA PRO A 136 -8.64 14.78 0.62
C PRO A 136 -8.74 13.64 1.64
N SER A 137 -9.33 12.51 1.26
CA SER A 137 -9.37 11.31 2.11
C SER A 137 -8.01 10.60 2.20
N ASP A 138 -7.15 10.81 1.20
CA ASP A 138 -5.78 10.32 1.18
C ASP A 138 -4.91 11.27 1.99
N SER A 139 -4.50 10.82 3.18
CA SER A 139 -3.70 11.61 4.11
C SER A 139 -2.70 10.77 4.89
N ILE A 140 -1.68 11.46 5.39
CA ILE A 140 -0.64 10.93 6.27
C ILE A 140 -0.32 11.94 7.38
N LEU A 141 -0.06 11.39 8.56
CA LEU A 141 0.47 12.11 9.71
C LEU A 141 2.00 12.01 9.79
N VAL A 142 2.54 10.85 9.40
CA VAL A 142 3.99 10.56 9.44
C VAL A 142 4.41 9.80 8.17
N ALA A 143 5.62 10.07 7.70
CA ALA A 143 6.31 9.39 6.62
C ALA A 143 7.77 9.13 7.01
N ASP A 144 8.49 8.39 6.17
CA ASP A 144 9.91 8.05 6.39
C ASP A 144 10.83 9.27 6.54
N ASP A 145 10.49 10.39 5.88
CA ASP A 145 11.28 11.62 5.81
C ASP A 145 10.51 12.87 6.29
N TRP A 146 9.33 12.69 6.90
CA TRP A 146 8.50 13.80 7.37
C TRP A 146 7.62 13.37 8.55
N SER A 147 7.49 14.24 9.55
CA SER A 147 6.60 14.03 10.68
C SER A 147 5.75 15.27 10.93
N GLY A 148 4.44 15.06 11.04
CA GLY A 148 3.46 16.08 11.40
C GLY A 148 3.35 16.33 12.91
N LEU A 149 4.08 15.56 13.71
CA LEU A 149 4.08 15.62 15.16
C LEU A 149 5.18 16.58 15.64
N ARG A 150 4.87 17.42 16.62
CA ARG A 150 5.82 18.36 17.25
C ARG A 150 6.30 17.89 18.61
#